data_AF-X0UBN7-F1
#
_entry.id   AF-X0UBN7-F1
#
_cell.length_a   1.000
_cell.length_b   1.000
_cell.length_c   1.000
_cell.angle_alpha   90.00
_cell.angle_beta   90.00
_cell.angle_gamma   90.00
#
_symmetry.space_group_name_H-M   'P 1'
#
loop_
_entity.id
_entity.type
_entity.pdbx_description
1 polymer ?
#
loop_
_entity_poly.entity_id
_entity_poly.type
_entity_poly.pdbx_seq_one_letter_code
_entity_poly.pdbx_strand_id
1 'polypeptide(L)' 'FSGRLKRGKCLVCGDEKTEAHHEDYSKPLEVKWLCKKHHSELHYKQHYQGSQGN' A
#
# COMPACT_ATOMS: atom_id res chain seq x y z
N PHE A 1 7.17 -6.32 26.43
CA PHE A 1 6.16 -6.49 25.37
C PHE A 1 6.80 -6.17 24.03
N SER A 2 6.90 -7.14 23.13
CA SER A 2 7.42 -6.92 21.77
C SER A 2 6.36 -6.18 20.96
N GLY A 3 6.38 -4.84 21.00
CA GLY A 3 5.52 -3.92 20.23
C GLY A 3 5.80 -3.94 18.73
N ARG A 4 5.89 -5.14 18.15
CA ARG A 4 6.09 -5.33 16.71
C ARG A 4 4.72 -5.27 16.05
N LEU A 5 4.50 -4.18 15.33
CA LEU A 5 3.35 -4.02 14.45
C LEU A 5 3.34 -5.22 13.49
N LYS A 6 2.32 -6.08 13.60
CA LYS A 6 2.21 -7.29 12.77
C LYS A 6 1.98 -6.84 11.33
N ARG A 7 2.94 -7.14 10.45
CA ARG A 7 2.80 -6.88 9.01
C ARG A 7 1.64 -7.71 8.46
N GLY A 8 0.74 -7.07 7.73
CA GLY A 8 -0.37 -7.73 7.04
C GLY A 8 0.03 -8.24 5.66
N LYS A 9 -0.84 -9.06 5.06
CA LYS A 9 -0.70 -9.51 3.66
C LYS A 9 -1.13 -8.41 2.69
N CYS A 10 -0.69 -8.52 1.43
CA CYS A 10 -1.03 -7.53 0.42
C CYS A 10 -2.55 -7.51 0.23
N LEU A 11 -3.15 -6.33 0.32
CA LEU A 11 -4.60 -6.19 0.16
C LEU A 11 -5.11 -6.54 -1.26
N VAL A 12 -4.22 -6.59 -2.26
CA VAL A 12 -4.57 -6.87 -3.66
C VAL A 12 -4.38 -8.35 -4.01
N CYS A 13 -3.25 -8.96 -3.63
CA CYS A 13 -2.90 -10.33 -4.02
C CYS A 13 -2.64 -11.30 -2.86
N GLY A 14 -2.65 -10.84 -1.62
CA GLY A 14 -2.38 -11.68 -0.45
C GLY A 14 -0.91 -12.07 -0.23
N ASP A 15 0.03 -11.49 -0.98
CA ASP A 15 1.46 -11.72 -0.77
C ASP A 15 1.89 -11.34 0.66
N GLU A 16 2.74 -12.15 1.26
CA GLU A 16 3.26 -11.94 2.63
C GLU A 16 4.43 -10.95 2.65
N LYS A 17 5.07 -10.71 1.50
CA LYS A 17 6.12 -9.70 1.33
C LYS A 17 5.50 -8.34 1.04
N THR A 18 5.10 -7.66 2.11
CA THR A 18 4.47 -6.33 2.03
C THR A 18 5.31 -5.21 2.61
N GLU A 19 5.03 -4.02 2.10
CA GLU A 19 5.52 -2.73 2.57
C GLU A 19 4.34 -1.91 3.10
N ALA A 20 4.61 -1.02 4.06
CA ALA A 20 3.63 -0.11 4.63
C ALA A 20 3.45 1.09 3.70
N HIS A 21 2.32 1.15 3.00
CA HIS A 21 1.91 2.31 2.23
C HIS A 21 1.19 3.31 3.15
N HIS A 22 1.70 4.54 3.20
CA HIS A 22 1.15 5.63 4.00
C HIS A 22 0.47 6.62 3.04
N GLU A 23 -0.84 6.79 3.15
CA GLU A 23 -1.56 7.84 2.41
C GLU A 23 -1.47 9.19 3.15
N ASP A 24 -1.44 9.13 4.48
CA ASP A 24 -1.32 10.29 5.35
C ASP A 24 -0.16 10.07 6.33
N TYR A 25 0.97 10.73 6.07
CA TYR A 25 2.16 10.66 6.92
C TYR A 25 1.93 11.21 8.34
N SER A 26 0.84 11.94 8.59
CA SER A 26 0.46 12.38 9.94
C SER A 26 -0.08 11.23 10.80
N LYS A 27 -0.41 10.08 10.20
CA LYS A 27 -0.99 8.91 10.88
C LYS A 27 -0.14 7.66 10.71
N PRO A 28 0.97 7.52 11.46
CA PRO A 28 1.93 6.42 11.29
C PRO A 28 1.40 5.01 11.59
N LEU A 29 0.21 4.91 12.21
CA LEU A 29 -0.44 3.64 12.51
C LEU A 29 -1.45 3.21 11.42
N GLU A 30 -1.88 4.14 10.56
CA GLU A 30 -2.82 3.87 9.47
C GLU A 30 -2.04 3.58 8.18
N VAL A 31 -1.62 2.31 8.05
CA VAL A 31 -0.85 1.84 6.89
C VAL A 31 -1.59 0.76 6.12
N LYS A 32 -1.54 0.84 4.79
CA LYS A 32 -2.02 -0.23 3.91
C LYS A 32 -0.86 -1.17 3.59
N TRP A 33 -1.06 -2.46 3.77
CA TRP A 33 -0.07 -3.47 3.40
C TRP A 33 -0.20 -3.80 1.92
N LEU A 34 0.83 -3.44 1.14
CA LEU A 34 0.89 -3.75 -0.28
C LEU A 34 2.23 -4.40 -0.59
N CYS A 35 2.25 -5.39 -1.50
CA CYS A 35 3.53 -5.88 -2.00
C CYS A 35 4.18 -4.80 -2.87
N LYS A 36 5.50 -4.86 -3.04
CA LYS A 36 6.28 -3.87 -3.80
C LYS A 36 5.66 -3.54 -5.17
N LYS A 37 5.17 -4.55 -5.88
CA LYS A 37 4.48 -4.38 -7.17
C LYS A 37 3.26 -3.48 -7.06
N HIS A 38 2.29 -3.87 -6.22
CA HIS A 38 1.05 -3.10 -6.05
C HIS A 38 1.29 -1.75 -5.37
N HIS A 39 2.31 -1.64 -4.52
CA HIS A 39 2.72 -0.40 -3.91
C HIS A 39 3.21 0.60 -4.98
N SER A 40 4.11 0.18 -5.88
CA SER A 40 4.56 1.01 -7.00
C SER A 40 3.45 1.31 -8.01
N GLU A 41 2.59 0.34 -8.31
CA GLU A 41 1.41 0.57 -9.16
C GLU A 41 0.46 1.59 -8.57
N LEU A 42 0.28 1.62 -7.24
CA LEU A 42 -0.57 2.62 -6.58
C LEU A 42 0.01 4.02 -6.73
N HIS A 43 1.31 4.20 -6.49
CA HIS A 43 2.00 5.48 -6.74
C HIS A 43 1.87 5.91 -8.20
N TYR A 44 2.02 4.97 -9.14
CA TYR A 44 1.85 5.23 -10.56
C TYR A 44 0.40 5.58 -10.95
N LYS A 45 -0.59 4.87 -10.40
CA LYS A 45 -2.02 5.11 -10.62
C LYS A 45 -2.51 6.40 -10.00
N GLN A 46 -1.95 6.84 -8.86
CA GLN A 46 -2.29 8.13 -8.25
C GLN A 46 -1.93 9.32 -9.16
N HIS A 47 -1.00 9.15 -10.10
CA HIS A 47 -0.70 10.14 -11.15
C HIS A 47 -1.57 10.00 -12.41
N TYR A 48 -2.47 9.00 -12.48
CA TYR A 48 -3.29 8.71 -13.65
C TYR A 48 -4.78 8.61 -13.29
N GLN A 49 -5.36 9.73 -12.83
CA GLN A 49 -6.79 9.96 -12.98
C GLN A 49 -7.03 10.63 -14.32
N GLY A 50 -7.46 9.85 -15.33
CA GLY A 50 -8.06 10.42 -16.53
C GLY A 50 -7.48 9.92 -17.86
N SER A 51 -7.70 8.66 -18.18
CA SER A 51 -8.04 8.31 -19.56
C SER A 51 -9.07 7.19 -19.55
N GLN A 52 -10.33 7.58 -19.31
CA GLN A 52 -11.41 6.80 -19.91
C GLN A 52 -11.18 6.83 -21.41
N GLY A 53 -10.86 5.69 -21.99
CA GLY A 53 -10.99 5.49 -23.42
C GLY A 53 -12.46 5.57 -23.77
N ASN A 54 -12.83 6.62 -24.51
CA ASN A 54 -13.61 6.54 -25.73
C ASN A 54 -13.39 7.85 -26.51
#